data_AF-A0A094G7M7-F1
#
_entry.id   AF-A0A094G7M7-F1
#
_cell.length_a   1.000
_cell.length_b   1.000
_cell.length_c   1.000
_cell.angle_alpha   90.00
_cell.angle_beta   90.00
_cell.angle_gamma   90.00
#
_symmetry.space_group_name_H-M   'P 1'
#
loop_
_entity.id
_entity.type
_entity.pdbx_description
1 polymer ?
#
loop_
_entity_poly.entity_id
_entity_poly.type
_entity_poly.pdbx_seq_one_letter_code
_entity_poly.pdbx_strand_id
1 'polypeptide(L)'
;MKAIYSLVVALGSLAIASPTHNEKRQLPLSIGMIGIPGIHSTFDYIVVGGGTAGLTVAKRLAEDRSVNVAMVEAGTLYQVSEPLIAETPGGDVTFVGTKETEPTVDWGFFTAPDPVSNNVQRSYARGKCLVGSSARNFMIYQRPTSGSLDKWADKQETRLTAHFTPPGPNRATNATAEYNYGTFLATGGPLQVSYPNYAQTFSGYMQGGLNKIGIPAIQDFNSGSLLGCQYCSTTIDPANEKRESSQTSFLSEAASAGLNNLKIFTLTMAKRIVFDADNKATGVKVETALLP
;
A
#
# COMPACT_ATOMS: atom_id res chain seq x y z
N MET A 1 13.02 53.10 -7.19
CA MET A 1 14.07 52.22 -6.62
C MET A 1 13.40 50.95 -6.12
N LYS A 2 13.68 49.81 -6.76
CA LYS A 2 13.24 48.47 -6.35
C LYS A 2 14.22 47.93 -5.30
N ALA A 3 13.74 47.28 -4.25
CA ALA A 3 14.52 46.32 -3.48
C ALA A 3 13.59 45.20 -3.02
N ILE A 4 13.71 44.06 -3.70
CA ILE A 4 13.14 42.77 -3.39
C ILE A 4 14.13 42.11 -2.42
N TYR A 5 13.67 41.65 -1.25
CA TYR A 5 14.43 40.70 -0.45
C TYR A 5 13.55 39.50 -0.13
N SER A 6 13.70 38.47 -0.96
CA SER A 6 13.30 37.11 -0.67
C SER A 6 14.28 36.53 0.36
N LEU A 7 13.77 35.97 1.46
CA LEU A 7 14.55 35.12 2.35
C LEU A 7 13.82 33.77 2.47
N VAL A 8 14.30 32.81 1.68
CA VAL A 8 13.98 31.38 1.83
C VAL A 8 15.21 30.74 2.42
N VAL A 9 15.12 30.27 3.66
CA VAL A 9 16.09 29.32 4.25
C VAL A 9 15.28 28.23 4.95
N ALA A 10 15.02 27.15 4.23
CA ALA A 10 14.59 25.88 4.80
C ALA A 10 15.85 25.01 4.94
N LEU A 11 16.39 24.94 6.16
CA LEU A 11 17.44 23.98 6.52
C LEU A 11 16.76 22.65 6.83
N GLY A 12 16.66 21.78 5.82
CA GLY A 12 16.35 20.37 6.01
C GLY A 12 17.59 19.65 6.52
N SER A 13 17.63 19.33 7.82
CA SER A 13 18.59 18.38 8.37
C SER A 13 18.10 16.96 8.09
N LEU A 14 18.64 16.33 7.05
CA LEU A 14 18.58 14.89 6.85
C LEU A 14 19.51 14.23 7.88
N ALA A 15 18.97 13.86 9.03
CA ALA A 15 19.66 12.96 9.95
C ALA A 15 19.51 11.52 9.43
N ILE A 16 20.52 11.02 8.72
CA ILE A 16 20.63 9.60 8.39
C ILE A 16 21.15 8.90 9.66
N ALA A 17 20.23 8.47 10.52
CA ALA A 17 20.54 7.54 11.59
C ALA A 17 19.97 6.17 11.18
N SER A 18 20.82 5.34 10.55
CA SER A 18 20.49 3.93 10.34
C SER A 18 20.92 3.13 11.57
N PRO A 19 20.01 2.56 12.37
CA PRO A 19 20.40 1.56 13.35
C PRO A 19 20.86 0.30 12.61
N THR A 20 22.11 -0.12 12.82
CA THR A 20 22.62 -1.41 12.35
C THR A 20 22.05 -2.53 13.22
N HIS A 21 20.78 -2.88 13.02
CA HIS A 21 20.23 -4.12 13.53
C HIS A 21 20.52 -5.23 12.52
N ASN A 22 21.11 -6.34 12.98
CA ASN A 22 21.40 -7.49 12.14
C ASN A 22 20.09 -8.24 11.86
N GLU A 23 19.27 -7.69 10.96
CA GLU A 23 18.06 -8.34 10.52
C GLU A 23 18.38 -9.45 9.52
N LYS A 24 17.97 -10.68 9.85
CA LYS A 24 17.97 -11.79 8.89
C LYS A 24 16.96 -11.45 7.80
N ARG A 25 17.45 -10.95 6.66
CA ARG A 25 16.62 -10.69 5.47
C ARG A 25 16.12 -12.03 4.92
N GLN A 26 14.88 -12.39 5.23
CA GLN A 26 14.22 -13.54 4.62
C GLN A 26 13.73 -13.16 3.23
N LEU A 27 13.89 -14.06 2.27
CA LEU A 27 13.19 -13.91 0.99
C LEU A 27 11.67 -13.94 1.27
N PRO A 28 10.90 -12.99 0.73
CA PRO A 28 9.48 -12.87 1.04
C PRO A 28 8.64 -14.01 0.44
N LEU A 29 9.23 -14.81 -0.44
CA LEU A 29 8.61 -15.97 -1.05
C LEU A 29 9.30 -17.24 -0.53
N SER A 30 8.52 -18.19 -0.05
CA SER A 30 9.02 -19.54 0.13
C SER A 30 9.28 -20.15 -1.25
N ILE A 31 10.30 -21.02 -1.37
CA ILE A 31 10.66 -21.69 -2.63
C ILE A 31 9.45 -22.39 -3.25
N GLY A 32 8.57 -22.95 -2.41
CA GLY A 32 7.35 -23.63 -2.84
C GLY A 32 6.29 -22.72 -3.46
N MET A 33 6.37 -21.40 -3.31
CA MET A 33 5.41 -20.45 -3.86
C MET A 33 5.86 -19.81 -5.18
N ILE A 34 7.09 -20.07 -5.63
CA ILE A 34 7.59 -19.51 -6.90
C ILE A 34 6.97 -20.29 -8.06
N GLY A 35 6.32 -19.58 -8.99
CA GLY A 35 5.80 -20.13 -10.23
C GLY A 35 6.92 -20.31 -11.26
N ILE A 36 6.89 -21.41 -12.02
CA ILE A 36 7.87 -21.71 -13.07
C ILE A 36 7.28 -21.29 -14.43
N PRO A 37 7.78 -20.21 -15.06
CA PRO A 37 7.28 -19.79 -16.36
C PRO A 37 7.67 -20.78 -17.47
N GLY A 38 7.00 -20.68 -18.63
CA GLY A 38 7.32 -21.49 -19.83
C GLY A 38 6.68 -22.87 -19.88
N ILE A 39 5.98 -23.27 -18.82
CA ILE A 39 5.26 -24.53 -18.75
C ILE A 39 3.76 -24.24 -18.75
N HIS A 40 3.02 -24.82 -19.71
CA HIS A 40 1.57 -24.78 -19.69
C HIS A 40 1.06 -25.51 -18.45
N SER A 41 0.46 -24.76 -17.53
CA SER A 41 0.00 -25.24 -16.23
C SER A 41 -1.46 -24.89 -16.04
N THR A 42 -2.22 -25.77 -15.37
CA THR A 42 -3.63 -25.56 -15.05
C THR A 42 -3.77 -25.18 -13.58
N PHE A 43 -4.64 -24.23 -13.29
CA PHE A 43 -4.96 -23.76 -11.94
C PHE A 43 -6.48 -23.61 -11.83
N ASP A 44 -7.01 -23.76 -10.63
CA ASP A 44 -8.43 -23.53 -10.36
C ASP A 44 -8.76 -22.03 -10.43
N TYR A 45 -7.83 -21.19 -9.97
CA TYR A 45 -7.94 -19.74 -10.04
C TYR A 45 -6.67 -19.09 -10.56
N ILE A 46 -6.83 -18.06 -11.38
CA ILE A 46 -5.74 -17.19 -11.84
C ILE A 46 -6.07 -15.75 -11.43
N VAL A 47 -5.25 -15.19 -10.53
CA VAL A 47 -5.32 -13.80 -10.11
C VAL A 47 -4.33 -12.98 -10.93
N VAL A 48 -4.85 -12.02 -11.69
CA VAL A 48 -4.05 -11.12 -12.53
C VAL A 48 -3.74 -9.83 -11.77
N GLY A 49 -2.47 -9.60 -11.49
CA GLY A 49 -1.94 -8.48 -10.71
C GLY A 49 -1.75 -8.84 -9.25
N GLY A 50 -0.52 -8.73 -8.75
CA GLY A 50 -0.11 -8.96 -7.37
C GLY A 50 -0.15 -7.70 -6.51
N GLY A 51 -1.07 -6.79 -6.78
CA GLY A 51 -1.28 -5.56 -5.97
C GLY A 51 -2.04 -5.81 -4.67
N THR A 52 -2.44 -4.74 -3.98
CA THR A 52 -3.15 -4.79 -2.68
C THR A 52 -4.35 -5.74 -2.69
N ALA A 53 -5.23 -5.63 -3.69
CA ALA A 53 -6.40 -6.50 -3.81
C ALA A 53 -6.02 -7.93 -4.27
N GLY A 54 -5.15 -8.04 -5.28
CA GLY A 54 -4.79 -9.32 -5.87
C GLY A 54 -4.11 -10.27 -4.89
N LEU A 55 -3.13 -9.77 -4.12
CA LEU A 55 -2.49 -10.57 -3.06
C LEU A 55 -3.48 -11.00 -1.98
N THR A 56 -4.38 -10.11 -1.57
CA THR A 56 -5.43 -10.42 -0.60
C THR A 56 -6.32 -11.56 -1.12
N VAL A 57 -6.83 -11.45 -2.35
CA VAL A 57 -7.69 -12.47 -2.97
C VAL A 57 -6.93 -13.79 -3.15
N ALA A 58 -5.72 -13.75 -3.70
CA ALA A 58 -4.92 -14.95 -3.94
C ALA A 58 -4.62 -15.72 -2.66
N LYS A 59 -4.27 -15.02 -1.57
CA LYS A 59 -4.05 -15.62 -0.25
C LYS A 59 -5.32 -16.29 0.28
N ARG A 60 -6.46 -15.58 0.23
CA ARG A 60 -7.75 -16.10 0.74
C ARG A 60 -8.24 -17.32 -0.05
N LEU A 61 -8.08 -17.33 -1.38
CA LEU A 61 -8.40 -18.51 -2.19
C LEU A 61 -7.50 -19.69 -1.81
N ALA A 62 -6.20 -19.45 -1.58
CA ALA A 62 -5.24 -20.49 -1.23
C ALA A 62 -5.38 -21.03 0.20
N GLU A 63 -6.16 -20.38 1.08
CA GLU A 63 -6.53 -20.93 2.40
C GLU A 63 -7.32 -22.24 2.24
N ASP A 64 -8.10 -22.38 1.17
CA ASP A 64 -8.64 -23.67 0.75
C ASP A 64 -7.54 -24.50 0.08
N ARG A 65 -7.12 -25.57 0.77
CA ARG A 65 -6.04 -26.45 0.31
C ARG A 65 -6.44 -27.39 -0.81
N SER A 66 -7.73 -27.46 -1.15
CA SER A 66 -8.21 -28.28 -2.26
C SER A 66 -8.01 -27.64 -3.62
N VAL A 67 -7.72 -26.33 -3.68
CA VAL A 67 -7.55 -25.56 -4.92
C VAL A 67 -6.12 -25.07 -5.11
N ASN A 68 -5.74 -24.93 -6.37
CA ASN A 68 -4.46 -24.37 -6.83
C ASN A 68 -4.69 -22.98 -7.40
N VAL A 69 -3.91 -22.01 -6.93
CA VAL A 69 -4.03 -20.60 -7.29
C VAL A 69 -2.74 -20.13 -7.96
N ALA A 70 -2.86 -19.54 -9.15
CA ALA A 70 -1.78 -18.78 -9.76
C ALA A 70 -2.00 -17.29 -9.57
N MET A 71 -0.94 -16.56 -9.22
CA MET A 71 -0.91 -15.10 -9.25
C MET A 71 0.12 -14.63 -10.25
N VAL A 72 -0.29 -13.78 -11.19
CA VAL A 72 0.56 -13.26 -12.27
C VAL A 72 0.82 -11.78 -12.03
N GLU A 73 2.07 -11.41 -11.84
CA GLU A 73 2.50 -10.03 -11.56
C GLU A 73 3.59 -9.59 -12.54
N ALA A 74 3.36 -8.44 -13.18
CA ALA A 74 4.25 -7.92 -14.22
C ALA A 74 5.58 -7.38 -13.68
N GLY A 75 5.59 -6.95 -12.42
CA GLY A 75 6.73 -6.32 -11.79
C GLY A 75 7.67 -7.25 -11.04
N THR A 76 8.68 -6.63 -10.43
CA THR A 76 9.70 -7.25 -9.57
C THR A 76 9.20 -7.43 -8.14
N LEU A 77 10.07 -7.94 -7.26
CA LEU A 77 9.90 -7.87 -5.81
C LEU A 77 10.50 -6.57 -5.30
N TYR A 78 9.68 -5.69 -4.71
CA TYR A 78 10.13 -4.34 -4.34
C TYR A 78 11.26 -4.35 -3.30
N GLN A 79 11.20 -5.24 -2.31
CA GLN A 79 12.21 -5.40 -1.26
C GLN A 79 13.54 -5.94 -1.80
N VAL A 80 13.54 -6.50 -3.01
CA VAL A 80 14.77 -6.93 -3.69
C VAL A 80 15.33 -5.81 -4.55
N SER A 81 14.48 -5.08 -5.29
CA SER A 81 14.93 -4.00 -6.16
C SER A 81 15.34 -2.75 -5.38
N GLU A 82 14.58 -2.35 -4.36
CA GLU A 82 14.74 -1.08 -3.63
C GLU A 82 14.53 -1.26 -2.12
N PRO A 83 15.36 -2.08 -1.45
CA PRO A 83 15.11 -2.52 -0.09
C PRO A 83 14.97 -1.41 0.96
N LEU A 84 15.81 -0.36 0.87
CA LEU A 84 15.80 0.72 1.87
C LEU A 84 14.52 1.55 1.76
N ILE A 85 14.12 1.91 0.54
CA ILE A 85 12.92 2.72 0.29
C ILE A 85 11.67 1.89 0.57
N ALA A 86 11.69 0.60 0.22
CA ALA A 86 10.55 -0.29 0.37
C ALA A 86 10.08 -0.46 1.83
N GLU A 87 11.02 -0.44 2.78
CA GLU A 87 10.69 -0.68 4.19
C GLU A 87 10.59 0.61 5.01
N THR A 88 11.26 1.69 4.59
CA THR A 88 11.35 2.93 5.37
C THR A 88 10.15 3.84 5.10
N PRO A 89 9.29 4.16 6.09
CA PRO A 89 8.13 5.03 5.90
C PRO A 89 8.47 6.38 5.27
N GLY A 90 9.54 7.04 5.72
CA GLY A 90 9.98 8.33 5.16
C GLY A 90 10.48 8.29 3.71
N GLY A 91 10.60 7.10 3.11
CA GLY A 91 10.89 6.94 1.69
C GLY A 91 9.69 7.21 0.78
N ASP A 92 8.48 7.36 1.33
CA ASP A 92 7.23 7.58 0.59
C ASP A 92 7.20 8.85 -0.27
N VAL A 93 7.98 9.87 0.10
CA VAL A 93 8.17 11.11 -0.68
C VAL A 93 9.17 10.97 -1.83
N THR A 94 9.88 9.85 -1.93
CA THR A 94 10.84 9.63 -3.01
C THR A 94 10.12 9.40 -4.33
N PHE A 95 10.61 10.03 -5.40
CA PHE A 95 9.99 9.98 -6.74
C PHE A 95 8.53 10.46 -6.77
N VAL A 96 8.20 11.43 -5.90
CA VAL A 96 6.93 12.15 -5.92
C VAL A 96 7.09 13.43 -6.74
N GLY A 97 6.21 13.62 -7.72
CA GLY A 97 6.10 14.88 -8.43
C GLY A 97 5.38 14.73 -9.77
N THR A 98 5.62 15.69 -10.67
CA THR A 98 4.91 15.80 -11.95
C THR A 98 5.57 15.03 -13.09
N LYS A 99 6.87 14.74 -12.99
CA LYS A 99 7.68 14.11 -14.04
C LYS A 99 8.46 12.89 -13.54
N GLU A 100 8.47 12.68 -12.25
CA GLU A 100 9.20 11.66 -11.54
C GLU A 100 8.50 10.32 -11.70
N THR A 101 9.30 9.29 -11.96
CA THR A 101 8.89 7.89 -12.01
C THR A 101 9.97 7.09 -11.31
N GLU A 102 9.58 6.03 -10.61
CA GLU A 102 10.53 5.07 -10.04
C GLU A 102 10.72 3.91 -11.03
N PRO A 103 11.82 3.84 -11.81
CA PRO A 103 11.93 2.93 -12.95
C PRO A 103 11.79 1.44 -12.60
N THR A 104 12.17 1.06 -11.37
CA THR A 104 12.19 -0.35 -10.97
C THR A 104 10.82 -0.88 -10.52
N VAL A 105 9.93 0.01 -10.06
CA VAL A 105 8.64 -0.36 -9.46
C VAL A 105 7.46 0.54 -9.84
N ASP A 106 7.58 1.38 -10.85
CA ASP A 106 6.48 2.18 -11.44
C ASP A 106 6.18 1.70 -12.86
N TRP A 107 4.91 1.76 -13.25
CA TRP A 107 4.50 1.62 -14.65
C TRP A 107 4.98 2.79 -15.52
N GLY A 108 5.30 3.94 -14.92
CA GLY A 108 5.78 5.11 -15.63
C GLY A 108 4.71 5.75 -16.50
N PHE A 109 3.44 5.65 -16.08
CA PHE A 109 2.34 6.22 -16.83
C PHE A 109 2.35 7.74 -16.75
N PHE A 110 1.96 8.37 -17.87
CA PHE A 110 1.70 9.79 -17.94
C PHE A 110 0.28 10.01 -18.46
N THR A 111 -0.38 11.04 -17.95
CA THR A 111 -1.63 11.50 -18.52
C THR A 111 -1.41 11.97 -19.96
N ALA A 112 -2.45 11.91 -20.78
CA ALA A 112 -2.47 12.67 -22.02
C ALA A 112 -2.41 14.18 -21.70
N PRO A 113 -1.89 15.02 -22.62
CA PRO A 113 -2.03 16.46 -22.51
C PRO A 113 -3.50 16.86 -22.47
N ASP A 114 -3.87 17.73 -21.54
CA ASP A 114 -5.25 18.21 -21.36
C ASP A 114 -5.26 19.75 -21.24
N PRO A 115 -6.04 20.48 -22.06
CA PRO A 115 -6.20 21.92 -21.96
C PRO A 115 -6.59 22.42 -20.57
N VAL A 116 -7.41 21.67 -19.81
CA VAL A 116 -7.79 22.07 -18.44
C VAL A 116 -6.63 21.99 -17.45
N SER A 117 -5.57 21.27 -17.81
CA SER A 117 -4.30 21.19 -17.07
C SER A 117 -3.14 21.87 -17.82
N ASN A 118 -3.43 22.95 -18.56
CA ASN A 118 -2.44 23.73 -19.32
C ASN A 118 -1.64 22.89 -20.34
N ASN A 119 -2.24 21.81 -20.86
CA ASN A 119 -1.59 20.83 -21.75
C ASN A 119 -0.34 20.17 -21.14
N VAL A 120 -0.19 20.18 -19.81
CA VAL A 120 0.94 19.55 -19.12
C VAL A 120 0.62 18.09 -18.85
N GLN A 121 1.45 17.19 -19.37
CA GLN A 121 1.42 15.78 -18.97
C GLN A 121 1.94 15.63 -17.55
N ARG A 122 1.30 14.77 -16.77
CA ARG A 122 1.67 14.50 -15.39
C ARG A 122 1.89 13.01 -15.19
N SER A 123 2.92 12.68 -14.42
CA SER A 123 3.14 11.33 -13.92
C SER A 123 1.87 10.84 -13.21
N TYR A 124 1.45 9.63 -13.55
CA TYR A 124 0.33 8.92 -12.95
C TYR A 124 0.86 7.65 -12.29
N ALA A 125 1.50 7.85 -11.13
CA ALA A 125 2.22 6.81 -10.42
C ALA A 125 1.35 5.58 -10.18
N ARG A 126 1.80 4.43 -10.69
CA ARG A 126 1.17 3.13 -10.44
C ARG A 126 2.26 2.11 -10.16
N GLY A 127 2.14 1.40 -9.04
CA GLY A 127 3.13 0.37 -8.69
C GLY A 127 3.16 -0.78 -9.71
N LYS A 128 4.34 -1.08 -10.23
CA LYS A 128 4.69 -2.24 -11.07
C LYS A 128 5.67 -3.13 -10.32
N CYS A 129 5.19 -3.73 -9.24
CA CYS A 129 5.90 -4.69 -8.43
C CYS A 129 4.87 -5.57 -7.72
N LEU A 130 5.31 -6.70 -7.19
CA LEU A 130 4.55 -7.38 -6.16
C LEU A 130 4.23 -6.37 -5.05
N VAL A 131 2.99 -6.37 -4.57
CA VAL A 131 2.36 -5.35 -3.69
C VAL A 131 1.73 -4.17 -4.42
N GLY A 132 2.05 -3.94 -5.70
CA GLY A 132 1.45 -2.88 -6.51
C GLY A 132 1.61 -1.50 -5.86
N SER A 133 0.54 -0.69 -5.83
CA SER A 133 0.65 0.69 -5.36
C SER A 133 0.82 0.84 -3.84
N SER A 134 0.58 -0.21 -3.03
CA SER A 134 0.92 -0.17 -1.59
C SER A 134 2.43 -0.10 -1.32
N ALA A 135 3.26 -0.42 -2.31
CA ALA A 135 4.70 -0.21 -2.26
C ALA A 135 5.06 1.28 -2.14
N ARG A 136 4.27 2.17 -2.75
CA ARG A 136 4.64 3.58 -2.96
C ARG A 136 3.69 4.61 -2.36
N ASN A 137 2.59 4.17 -1.76
CA ASN A 137 1.63 5.09 -1.17
C ASN A 137 2.20 5.81 0.07
N PHE A 138 1.50 6.84 0.55
CA PHE A 138 1.83 7.56 1.79
C PHE A 138 1.37 6.83 3.06
N MET A 139 1.04 5.53 2.97
CA MET A 139 0.60 4.67 4.08
C MET A 139 -0.65 5.14 4.84
N ILE A 140 -1.24 6.29 4.52
CA ILE A 140 -2.45 6.79 5.16
C ILE A 140 -3.55 5.73 5.06
N TYR A 141 -4.06 5.32 6.22
CA TYR A 141 -5.18 4.42 6.33
C TYR A 141 -6.41 5.23 6.75
N GLN A 142 -7.40 5.27 5.87
CA GLN A 142 -8.67 5.95 6.09
C GLN A 142 -9.79 5.13 5.46
N ARG A 143 -10.97 5.13 6.11
CA ARG A 143 -12.18 4.57 5.52
C ARG A 143 -12.94 5.65 4.74
N PRO A 144 -13.60 5.32 3.62
CA PRO A 144 -14.57 6.23 3.01
C PRO A 144 -15.69 6.62 3.98
N THR A 145 -16.45 7.67 3.66
CA THR A 145 -17.61 8.05 4.48
C THR A 145 -18.69 6.97 4.40
N SER A 146 -19.46 6.80 5.49
CA SER A 146 -20.59 5.85 5.53
C SER A 146 -21.55 6.08 4.36
N GLY A 147 -21.95 7.33 4.11
CA GLY A 147 -22.83 7.68 3.00
C GLY A 147 -22.26 7.39 1.60
N SER A 148 -20.93 7.28 1.45
CA SER A 148 -20.33 6.83 0.17
C SER A 148 -20.45 5.33 0.00
N LEU A 149 -20.22 4.58 1.09
CA LEU A 149 -20.38 3.12 1.08
C LEU A 149 -21.85 2.71 0.96
N ASP A 150 -22.79 3.48 1.53
CA ASP A 150 -24.24 3.24 1.44
C ASP A 150 -24.75 3.31 -0.01
N LYS A 151 -24.06 4.09 -0.85
CA LYS A 151 -24.35 4.15 -2.28
C LYS A 151 -23.80 2.96 -3.06
N TRP A 152 -22.85 2.21 -2.50
CA TRP A 152 -22.15 1.12 -3.17
C TRP A 152 -22.73 -0.26 -2.84
N ALA A 153 -23.21 -0.48 -1.61
CA ALA A 153 -23.70 -1.79 -1.20
C ALA A 153 -24.83 -1.69 -0.16
N ASP A 154 -25.86 -2.52 -0.34
CA ASP A 154 -27.01 -2.63 0.56
C ASP A 154 -26.64 -3.15 1.96
N LYS A 155 -25.54 -3.91 2.04
CA LYS A 155 -24.97 -4.41 3.30
C LYS A 155 -23.48 -4.13 3.30
N GLN A 156 -23.01 -3.50 4.37
CA GLN A 156 -21.60 -3.20 4.56
C GLN A 156 -21.09 -3.85 5.82
N GLU A 157 -19.84 -4.27 5.75
CA GLU A 157 -19.09 -4.59 6.95
C GLU A 157 -18.75 -3.28 7.69
N THR A 158 -19.29 -3.16 8.91
CA THR A 158 -19.14 -1.96 9.74
C THR A 158 -17.75 -1.86 10.35
N ARG A 159 -16.99 -2.97 10.43
CA ARG A 159 -15.68 -3.02 11.09
C ARG A 159 -14.52 -3.26 10.14
N LEU A 160 -13.42 -2.55 10.37
CA LEU A 160 -12.21 -2.68 9.57
C LEU A 160 -11.47 -3.95 9.97
N THR A 161 -11.02 -4.72 8.99
CA THR A 161 -10.36 -6.01 9.23
C THR A 161 -8.87 -5.89 9.57
N ALA A 162 -8.31 -4.68 9.57
CA ALA A 162 -6.91 -4.48 9.92
C ALA A 162 -6.66 -4.73 11.42
N HIS A 163 -5.46 -5.17 11.77
CA HIS A 163 -4.99 -5.19 13.15
C HIS A 163 -4.61 -3.77 13.57
N PHE A 164 -5.35 -3.21 14.52
CA PHE A 164 -5.16 -1.83 14.95
C PHE A 164 -4.39 -1.75 16.28
N THR A 165 -3.31 -0.97 16.27
CA THR A 165 -2.53 -0.65 17.46
C THR A 165 -2.67 0.85 17.78
N PRO A 166 -3.11 1.22 18.99
CA PRO A 166 -3.19 2.62 19.42
C PRO A 166 -1.85 3.37 19.36
N PRO A 167 -1.86 4.72 19.38
CA PRO A 167 -0.63 5.51 19.43
C PRO A 167 0.28 5.08 20.60
N GLY A 168 1.56 4.89 20.31
CA GLY A 168 2.56 4.52 21.31
C GLY A 168 2.94 5.66 22.26
N PRO A 169 3.67 5.35 23.35
CA PRO A 169 4.04 6.31 24.40
C PRO A 169 5.08 7.35 23.94
N ASN A 170 5.73 7.15 22.80
CA ASN A 170 6.77 8.05 22.28
C ASN A 170 6.22 9.36 21.70
N ARG A 171 4.90 9.43 21.43
CA ARG A 171 4.27 10.65 20.94
C ARG A 171 4.08 11.64 22.08
N ALA A 172 4.40 12.91 21.82
CA ALA A 172 4.13 13.98 22.77
C ALA A 172 2.63 14.08 23.06
N THR A 173 2.25 14.32 24.32
CA THR A 173 0.83 14.36 24.75
C THR A 173 -0.05 15.29 23.92
N ASN A 174 0.49 16.44 23.49
CA ASN A 174 -0.22 17.43 22.66
C ASN A 174 -0.22 17.10 21.15
N ALA A 175 0.41 15.98 20.76
CA ALA A 175 0.52 15.51 19.40
C ALA A 175 0.16 14.02 19.27
N THR A 176 -0.54 13.47 20.26
CA THR A 176 -1.10 12.11 20.26
C THR A 176 -2.51 12.13 19.67
N ALA A 177 -2.82 11.14 18.84
CA ALA A 177 -4.14 11.03 18.20
C ALA A 177 -5.18 10.43 19.14
N GLU A 178 -6.42 10.91 19.04
CA GLU A 178 -7.57 10.12 19.50
C GLU A 178 -7.84 8.96 18.52
N TYR A 179 -8.64 7.99 18.95
CA TYR A 179 -8.99 6.82 18.14
C TYR A 179 -10.29 6.17 18.62
N ASN A 180 -10.94 5.41 17.74
CA ASN A 180 -12.06 4.54 18.09
C ASN A 180 -11.70 3.07 17.84
N TYR A 181 -11.45 2.32 18.92
CA TYR A 181 -11.13 0.88 18.83
C TYR A 181 -12.30 0.06 18.26
N GLY A 182 -13.55 0.50 18.50
CA GLY A 182 -14.75 -0.20 18.02
C GLY A 182 -14.87 -0.26 16.50
N THR A 183 -14.18 0.64 15.80
CA THR A 183 -14.14 0.71 14.33
C THR A 183 -13.39 -0.49 13.72
N PHE A 184 -12.48 -1.12 14.46
CA PHE A 184 -11.68 -2.25 13.98
C PHE A 184 -12.19 -3.58 14.53
N LEU A 185 -11.97 -4.68 13.80
CA LEU A 185 -12.21 -6.04 14.31
C LEU A 185 -11.24 -6.36 15.44
N ALA A 186 -11.77 -6.88 16.55
CA ALA A 186 -10.98 -7.20 17.73
C ALA A 186 -9.97 -8.34 17.48
N THR A 187 -10.30 -9.26 16.57
CA THR A 187 -9.37 -10.30 16.11
C THR A 187 -8.23 -9.74 15.27
N GLY A 188 -8.44 -8.57 14.66
CA GLY A 188 -7.57 -8.02 13.64
C GLY A 188 -7.47 -8.92 12.41
N GLY A 189 -6.60 -8.51 11.50
CA GLY A 189 -6.21 -9.25 10.31
C GLY A 189 -4.73 -8.98 10.04
N PRO A 190 -4.17 -9.47 8.92
CA PRO A 190 -2.72 -9.45 8.74
C PRO A 190 -2.12 -8.05 8.53
N LEU A 191 -2.92 -7.07 8.12
CA LEU A 191 -2.45 -5.70 7.92
C LEU A 191 -2.39 -4.94 9.24
N GLN A 192 -1.21 -4.47 9.63
CA GLN A 192 -1.05 -3.55 10.75
C GLN A 192 -1.49 -2.12 10.38
N VAL A 193 -2.24 -1.50 11.27
CA VAL A 193 -2.59 -0.09 11.23
C VAL A 193 -2.28 0.51 12.59
N SER A 194 -1.52 1.59 12.59
CA SER A 194 -1.06 2.24 13.81
C SER A 194 -0.91 3.74 13.60
N TYR A 195 -0.13 4.40 14.45
CA TYR A 195 0.32 5.77 14.26
C TYR A 195 1.84 5.81 14.35
N PRO A 196 2.52 6.66 13.55
CA PRO A 196 3.96 6.80 13.65
C PRO A 196 4.36 7.30 15.04
N ASN A 197 5.51 6.82 15.53
CA ASN A 197 6.04 7.25 16.83
C ASN A 197 6.35 8.75 16.91
N TYR A 198 6.63 9.38 15.77
CA TYR A 198 6.91 10.80 15.67
C TYR A 198 5.75 11.54 15.01
N ALA A 199 5.33 12.65 15.63
CA ALA A 199 4.42 13.61 15.05
C ALA A 199 5.12 14.96 14.92
N GLN A 200 4.97 15.61 13.76
CA GLN A 200 5.55 16.93 13.55
C GLN A 200 4.92 17.96 14.50
N THR A 201 5.75 18.84 15.06
CA THR A 201 5.30 19.91 15.97
C THR A 201 4.27 20.82 15.31
N PHE A 202 4.40 21.06 14.00
CA PHE A 202 3.47 21.85 13.21
C PHE A 202 2.03 21.31 13.24
N SER A 203 1.84 19.98 13.30
CA SER A 203 0.51 19.36 13.29
C SER A 203 -0.35 19.79 14.49
N GLY A 204 0.25 19.96 15.67
CA GLY A 204 -0.47 20.44 16.85
C GLY A 204 -0.97 21.88 16.70
N TYR A 205 -0.17 22.75 16.08
CA TYR A 205 -0.57 24.13 15.78
C TYR A 205 -1.64 24.19 14.68
N MET A 206 -1.57 23.30 13.69
CA MET A 206 -2.55 23.23 12.61
C MET A 206 -3.96 22.96 13.13
N GLN A 207 -4.13 22.01 14.06
CA GLN A 207 -5.43 21.74 14.68
C GLN A 207 -6.00 23.00 15.35
N GLY A 208 -5.19 23.73 16.11
CA GLY A 208 -5.62 24.99 16.73
C GLY A 208 -6.11 26.03 15.72
N GLY A 209 -5.40 26.15 14.59
CA GLY A 209 -5.80 27.05 13.48
C GLY A 209 -7.11 26.62 12.81
N LEU A 210 -7.26 25.32 12.51
CA LEU A 210 -8.47 24.74 11.91
C LEU A 210 -9.69 24.97 12.82
N ASN A 211 -9.54 24.75 14.13
CA ASN A 211 -10.60 24.99 15.09
C ASN A 211 -11.07 26.47 15.10
N LYS A 212 -10.14 27.44 14.93
CA LYS A 212 -10.49 28.87 14.90
C LYS A 212 -11.31 29.29 13.68
N ILE A 213 -11.20 28.56 12.57
CA ILE A 213 -12.01 28.78 11.37
C ILE A 213 -13.25 27.87 11.32
N GLY A 214 -13.58 27.19 12.42
CA GLY A 214 -14.79 26.39 12.56
C GLY A 214 -14.68 24.95 12.08
N ILE A 215 -13.47 24.43 11.82
CA ILE A 215 -13.26 23.02 11.50
C ILE A 215 -13.00 22.28 12.82
N PRO A 216 -13.93 21.42 13.30
CA PRO A 216 -13.78 20.78 14.60
C PRO A 216 -12.72 19.67 14.57
N ALA A 217 -12.11 19.42 15.72
CA ALA A 217 -11.38 18.18 15.94
C ALA A 217 -12.37 17.01 16.01
N ILE A 218 -12.02 15.88 15.40
CA ILE A 218 -12.83 14.65 15.41
C ILE A 218 -12.02 13.50 15.97
N GLN A 219 -12.70 12.45 16.44
CA GLN A 219 -12.04 11.33 17.11
C GLN A 219 -11.08 10.56 16.19
N ASP A 220 -11.49 10.26 14.94
CA ASP A 220 -10.66 9.60 13.93
C ASP A 220 -11.20 9.84 12.51
N PHE A 221 -10.49 9.31 11.51
CA PHE A 221 -10.92 9.25 10.10
C PHE A 221 -11.39 7.86 9.65
N ASN A 222 -11.58 6.93 10.59
CA ASN A 222 -11.87 5.52 10.29
C ASN A 222 -13.33 5.15 10.60
N SER A 223 -14.01 5.92 11.46
CA SER A 223 -15.38 5.70 11.90
C SER A 223 -16.44 6.04 10.84
N GLY A 224 -16.03 6.44 9.63
CA GLY A 224 -16.96 6.75 8.52
C GLY A 224 -17.41 8.21 8.45
N SER A 225 -16.82 9.10 9.26
CA SER A 225 -16.96 10.55 9.14
C SER A 225 -15.58 11.17 8.92
N LEU A 226 -15.45 12.05 7.92
CA LEU A 226 -14.19 12.68 7.53
C LEU A 226 -14.22 14.21 7.67
N LEU A 227 -15.35 14.79 8.10
CA LEU A 227 -15.49 16.25 8.22
C LEU A 227 -14.92 16.72 9.57
N GLY A 228 -13.67 17.12 9.57
CA GLY A 228 -12.98 17.64 10.76
C GLY A 228 -11.46 17.59 10.60
N CYS A 229 -10.74 17.72 11.71
CA CYS A 229 -9.30 17.56 11.76
C CYS A 229 -8.88 16.51 12.80
N GLN A 230 -7.91 15.67 12.43
CA GLN A 230 -7.30 14.66 13.29
C GLN A 230 -5.98 14.19 12.66
N TYR A 231 -5.15 13.48 13.41
CA TYR A 231 -4.03 12.72 12.87
C TYR A 231 -4.54 11.50 12.08
N CYS A 232 -3.86 11.16 11.00
CA CYS A 232 -4.18 9.95 10.23
C CYS A 232 -3.50 8.73 10.86
N SER A 233 -4.23 7.61 10.94
CA SER A 233 -3.59 6.31 11.11
C SER A 233 -2.83 5.93 9.84
N THR A 234 -1.79 5.11 9.99
CA THR A 234 -0.91 4.67 8.90
C THR A 234 -0.72 3.17 8.90
N THR A 235 -0.44 2.58 7.74
CA THR A 235 0.02 1.21 7.60
C THR A 235 1.53 1.13 7.89
N ILE A 236 1.87 1.28 9.17
CA ILE A 236 3.23 1.15 9.72
C ILE A 236 3.15 0.11 10.85
N ASP A 237 4.06 -0.86 10.86
CA ASP A 237 4.16 -1.83 11.96
C ASP A 237 4.79 -1.13 13.18
N PRO A 238 4.07 -0.98 14.31
CA PRO A 238 4.58 -0.28 15.49
C PRO A 238 5.71 -1.04 16.21
N ALA A 239 5.95 -2.32 15.88
CA ALA A 239 7.01 -3.11 16.50
C ALA A 239 8.39 -2.78 15.94
N ASN A 240 8.47 -2.39 14.66
CA ASN A 240 9.73 -2.14 13.95
C ASN A 240 9.77 -0.82 13.18
N GLU A 241 8.68 -0.05 13.18
CA GLU A 241 8.50 1.22 12.47
C GLU A 241 8.73 1.13 10.95
N LYS A 242 8.44 -0.04 10.37
CA LYS A 242 8.52 -0.26 8.92
C LYS A 242 7.17 -0.13 8.25
N ARG A 243 7.20 0.19 6.95
CA ARG A 243 6.03 0.19 6.08
C ARG A 243 5.35 -1.17 6.10
N GLU A 244 4.04 -1.15 6.30
CA GLU A 244 3.19 -2.31 6.13
C GLU A 244 2.45 -2.29 4.78
N SER A 245 2.56 -3.40 4.08
CA SER A 245 2.26 -3.55 2.67
C SER A 245 1.55 -4.89 2.45
N SER A 246 0.91 -5.13 1.30
CA SER A 246 0.22 -6.42 1.09
C SER A 246 1.16 -7.63 1.06
N GLN A 247 2.47 -7.42 0.92
CA GLN A 247 3.47 -8.48 1.05
C GLN A 247 3.79 -8.78 2.51
N THR A 248 4.17 -7.77 3.28
CA THR A 248 4.57 -7.94 4.70
C THR A 248 3.40 -8.45 5.56
N SER A 249 2.17 -8.15 5.14
CA SER A 249 0.95 -8.70 5.72
C SER A 249 0.54 -10.03 5.08
N PHE A 250 -0.16 -9.99 3.94
CA PHE A 250 -0.82 -11.19 3.37
C PHE A 250 0.16 -12.22 2.81
N LEU A 251 1.23 -11.80 2.11
CA LEU A 251 2.19 -12.75 1.53
C LEU A 251 3.04 -13.44 2.61
N SER A 252 3.53 -12.69 3.59
CA SER A 252 4.27 -13.24 4.73
C SER A 252 3.41 -14.24 5.49
N GLU A 253 2.15 -13.90 5.78
CA GLU A 253 1.22 -14.83 6.44
C GLU A 253 0.99 -16.10 5.60
N ALA A 254 0.83 -15.96 4.28
CA ALA A 254 0.71 -17.11 3.36
C ALA A 254 1.96 -18.00 3.39
N ALA A 255 3.15 -17.41 3.39
CA ALA A 255 4.41 -18.14 3.47
C ALA A 255 4.56 -18.86 4.81
N SER A 256 4.29 -18.17 5.93
CA SER A 256 4.31 -18.74 7.29
C SER A 256 3.30 -19.87 7.48
N ALA A 257 2.12 -19.77 6.86
CA ALA A 257 1.11 -20.83 6.85
C ALA A 257 1.43 -21.98 5.87
N GLY A 258 2.52 -21.89 5.10
CA GLY A 258 2.91 -22.90 4.11
C GLY A 258 1.90 -23.05 2.97
N LEU A 259 1.36 -21.95 2.44
CA LEU A 259 0.43 -21.93 1.30
C LEU A 259 1.11 -22.27 -0.04
N ASN A 260 1.70 -23.47 -0.16
CA ASN A 260 2.43 -23.91 -1.35
C ASN A 260 1.52 -24.17 -2.59
N ASN A 261 0.19 -24.18 -2.38
CA ASN A 261 -0.83 -24.21 -3.43
C ASN A 261 -1.06 -22.83 -4.08
N LEU A 262 -0.46 -21.76 -3.56
CA LEU A 262 -0.35 -20.47 -4.21
C LEU A 262 0.98 -20.37 -4.97
N LYS A 263 0.93 -20.24 -6.30
CA LYS A 263 2.09 -20.05 -7.17
C LYS A 263 2.13 -18.62 -7.70
N ILE A 264 3.27 -17.96 -7.56
CA ILE A 264 3.46 -16.55 -7.87
C ILE A 264 4.46 -16.42 -9.02
N PHE A 265 3.98 -15.86 -10.13
CA PHE A 265 4.74 -15.59 -11.35
C PHE A 265 5.02 -14.09 -11.40
N THR A 266 6.19 -13.67 -10.90
CA THR A 266 6.68 -12.29 -11.05
C THR A 266 7.30 -12.08 -12.43
N LEU A 267 7.61 -10.82 -12.78
CA LEU A 267 8.18 -10.44 -14.08
C LEU A 267 7.37 -10.99 -15.26
N THR A 268 6.07 -11.20 -15.06
CA THR A 268 5.18 -11.90 -15.98
C THR A 268 3.93 -11.06 -16.18
N MET A 269 3.80 -10.48 -17.37
CA MET A 269 2.70 -9.61 -17.76
C MET A 269 1.56 -10.43 -18.34
N ALA A 270 0.38 -10.35 -17.75
CA ALA A 270 -0.85 -10.82 -18.38
C ALA A 270 -1.16 -9.94 -19.61
N LYS A 271 -1.34 -10.56 -20.77
CA LYS A 271 -1.60 -9.87 -22.04
C LYS A 271 -3.07 -9.94 -22.44
N ARG A 272 -3.73 -11.08 -22.18
CA ARG A 272 -5.10 -11.33 -22.61
C ARG A 272 -5.76 -12.44 -21.80
N ILE A 273 -7.04 -12.28 -21.48
CA ILE A 273 -7.90 -13.36 -20.98
C ILE A 273 -8.36 -14.21 -22.17
N VAL A 274 -8.23 -15.53 -22.06
CA VAL A 274 -8.69 -16.48 -23.07
C VAL A 274 -10.11 -16.90 -22.72
N PHE A 275 -10.99 -16.85 -23.71
CA PHE A 275 -12.39 -17.24 -23.60
C PHE A 275 -12.68 -18.40 -24.55
N ASP A 276 -13.58 -19.30 -24.15
CA ASP A 276 -14.16 -20.31 -25.04
C ASP A 276 -15.35 -19.75 -25.85
N ALA A 277 -16.04 -20.63 -26.58
CA ALA A 277 -17.16 -20.26 -27.43
C ALA A 277 -18.37 -19.70 -26.67
N ASP A 278 -18.50 -20.01 -25.37
CA ASP A 278 -19.61 -19.58 -24.52
C ASP A 278 -19.27 -18.33 -23.70
N ASN A 279 -18.15 -17.64 -24.04
CA ASN A 279 -17.59 -16.52 -23.30
C ASN A 279 -17.20 -16.83 -21.85
N LYS A 280 -16.89 -18.10 -21.54
CA LYS A 280 -16.30 -18.46 -20.26
C LYS A 280 -14.79 -18.26 -20.32
N ALA A 281 -14.24 -17.58 -19.31
CA ALA A 281 -12.79 -17.42 -19.19
C ALA A 281 -12.15 -18.78 -18.86
N THR A 282 -11.19 -19.21 -19.70
CA THR A 282 -10.52 -20.52 -19.61
C THR A 282 -9.02 -20.42 -19.35
N GLY A 283 -8.44 -19.22 -19.42
CA GLY A 283 -7.03 -19.01 -19.09
C GLY A 283 -6.56 -17.58 -19.32
N VAL A 284 -5.26 -17.37 -19.15
CA VAL A 284 -4.61 -16.08 -19.36
C VAL A 284 -3.36 -16.30 -20.22
N LYS A 285 -3.26 -15.56 -21.33
CA LYS A 285 -2.01 -15.47 -22.10
C LYS A 285 -1.08 -14.49 -21.42
N VAL A 286 0.13 -14.94 -21.12
CA VAL A 286 1.17 -14.15 -20.43
C VAL A 286 2.41 -13.98 -21.30
N GLU A 287 3.20 -12.98 -20.96
CA GLU A 287 4.54 -12.71 -21.49
C GLU A 287 5.47 -12.54 -20.29
N THR A 288 6.60 -13.24 -20.26
CA THR A 288 7.52 -13.21 -19.12
C THR A 288 8.88 -12.68 -19.55
N ALA A 289 9.48 -11.83 -18.72
CA ALA A 289 10.85 -11.35 -18.95
C ALA A 289 11.91 -12.38 -18.56
N LEU A 290 11.50 -13.54 -18.01
CA LEU A 290 12.39 -14.61 -17.57
C LEU A 290 12.72 -15.62 -18.67
N LEU A 291 12.08 -15.53 -19.83
CA LEU A 291 12.29 -16.40 -20.99
C LEU A 291 12.51 -15.52 -22.24
N PRO A 292 13.35 -15.99 -23.19
CA PRO A 292 13.62 -15.27 -24.43
C PRO A 292 12.41 -15.22 -25.38
#